data_AF-A0A819XK96-F1
#
_entry.id   AF-A0A819XK96-F1
#
_cell.length_a   1.000
_cell.length_b   1.000
_cell.length_c   1.000
_cell.angle_alpha   90.00
_cell.angle_beta   90.00
_cell.angle_gamma   90.00
#
_symmetry.space_group_name_H-M   'P 1'
#
loop_
_entity.id
_entity.type
_entity.pdbx_description
1 polymer ?
#
loop_
_entity_poly.entity_id
_entity_poly.type
_entity_poly.pdbx_seq_one_letter_code
_entity_poly.pdbx_strand_id
1 'polypeptide(L)'
;MNDFSGYFIGIAYGLPIPGYTTATNYIRQSIDLDPTNQQYIRISYINLNLQSFTIQLWFFIRSSASLVDFGIFNQCGSDLICLSISIRNFRVTLSFDSLRSNVSTLLGGSILSRSYWYHLTIVYNAVLRQQLIYINGKIDAIANDVTSYQETSIGATTYIGLSSSINYPLSYFHGFIDHFTISAGVARTACQIYNDATLIAYYPFDTTDTLLNRSVNLIHGIAFDLTTVSSGRLQQAISFKINTSYFQAQCFPTIRPSSVPVSVSLWVNPMTIIGGGSLVHISTLQNGTGSICYDLLGFTTVGMLLGQLITSPTTLINTHAVILPLNTWTHIAIVYSNTNGFRLFINGQLTDAVSGSMTTNQFSLYITLGNNGPGLSVSSSSCVSSSVVAGPYRGAIDEFRIYNRELDVQELCVLANI
;
A
#
# COMPACT_ATOMS: atom_id res chain seq x y z
N MET A 1 6.92 1.66 14.33
CA MET A 1 8.29 1.22 14.03
C MET A 1 8.15 -0.06 13.22
N ASN A 2 8.40 -0.02 11.91
CA ASN A 2 8.27 -1.20 11.07
C ASN A 2 9.36 -2.19 11.46
N ASP A 3 8.94 -3.41 11.78
CA ASP A 3 9.83 -4.49 12.15
C ASP A 3 10.64 -4.91 10.90
N PHE A 4 11.88 -4.41 10.81
CA PHE A 4 12.86 -4.81 9.79
C PHE A 4 13.64 -6.06 10.23
N SER A 5 12.98 -7.02 10.88
CA SER A 5 13.59 -8.31 11.19
C SER A 5 13.93 -9.05 9.87
N GLY A 6 15.20 -9.03 9.49
CA GLY A 6 15.90 -9.98 8.61
C GLY A 6 15.25 -10.39 7.28
N TYR A 7 15.93 -10.16 6.15
CA TYR A 7 15.59 -10.84 4.90
C TYR A 7 16.01 -12.30 4.96
N PHE A 8 15.08 -13.23 4.69
CA PHE A 8 15.38 -14.65 4.52
C PHE A 8 15.57 -14.99 3.05
N ILE A 9 16.59 -15.79 2.73
CA ILE A 9 16.80 -16.30 1.38
C ILE A 9 15.89 -17.50 1.16
N GLY A 10 14.96 -17.38 0.20
CA GLY A 10 14.15 -18.49 -0.26
C GLY A 10 14.74 -19.20 -1.47
N ILE A 11 14.57 -20.52 -1.54
CA ILE A 11 14.93 -21.35 -2.69
C ILE A 11 13.65 -21.67 -3.45
N ALA A 12 13.60 -21.33 -4.73
CA ALA A 12 12.46 -21.59 -5.59
C ALA A 12 12.49 -23.01 -6.17
N TYR A 13 11.32 -23.64 -6.27
CA TYR A 13 11.12 -25.01 -6.76
C TYR A 13 10.00 -25.05 -7.81
N GLY A 14 10.03 -26.08 -8.66
CA GLY A 14 9.14 -26.25 -9.82
C GLY A 14 9.92 -26.24 -11.14
N LEU A 15 9.32 -26.73 -12.21
CA LEU A 15 9.91 -26.72 -13.56
C LEU A 15 8.94 -26.11 -14.58
N PRO A 16 9.25 -24.95 -15.19
CA PRO A 16 10.41 -24.09 -14.88
C PRO A 16 10.35 -23.56 -13.43
N ILE A 17 11.47 -23.08 -12.90
CA ILE A 17 11.46 -22.41 -11.60
C ILE A 17 10.58 -21.15 -11.65
N PRO A 18 9.95 -20.76 -10.52
CA PRO A 18 9.15 -19.55 -10.42
C PRO A 18 9.89 -18.31 -10.93
N GLY A 19 9.21 -17.52 -11.76
CA GLY A 19 9.73 -16.25 -12.27
C GLY A 19 9.18 -15.05 -11.50
N TYR A 20 9.78 -13.88 -11.73
CA TYR A 20 9.19 -12.60 -11.32
C TYR A 20 8.50 -11.96 -12.51
N THR A 21 7.36 -11.30 -12.27
CA THR A 21 6.62 -10.58 -13.32
C THR A 21 6.33 -9.15 -12.92
N THR A 22 6.23 -8.29 -13.93
CA THR A 22 5.76 -6.90 -13.82
C THR A 22 4.34 -6.72 -14.36
N ALA A 23 3.73 -7.76 -14.94
CA ALA A 23 2.56 -7.63 -15.82
C ALA A 23 1.24 -7.28 -15.11
N THR A 24 1.17 -7.41 -13.79
CA THR A 24 -0.08 -7.32 -13.01
C THR A 24 0.07 -6.55 -11.68
N ASN A 25 1.22 -5.91 -11.46
CA ASN A 25 1.78 -5.34 -10.22
C ASN A 25 0.81 -4.79 -9.15
N TYR A 26 1.07 -5.20 -7.89
CA TYR A 26 0.85 -4.36 -6.72
C TYR A 26 2.02 -3.37 -6.60
N ILE A 27 3.28 -3.78 -6.34
CA ILE A 27 4.45 -2.88 -6.37
C ILE A 27 5.63 -3.54 -7.07
N ARG A 28 6.22 -2.88 -8.08
CA ARG A 28 7.42 -3.31 -8.83
C ARG A 28 7.33 -4.68 -9.50
N GLN A 29 7.57 -5.75 -8.76
CA GLN A 29 7.62 -7.13 -9.25
C GLN A 29 7.02 -8.04 -8.19
N SER A 30 6.28 -9.05 -8.63
CA SER A 30 5.75 -10.11 -7.79
C SER A 30 6.25 -11.46 -8.26
N ILE A 31 6.37 -12.44 -7.35
CA ILE A 31 6.67 -13.80 -7.76
C ILE A 31 5.44 -14.42 -8.41
N ASP A 32 5.63 -15.10 -9.53
CA ASP A 32 4.58 -15.82 -10.24
C ASP A 32 4.67 -17.33 -9.96
N LEU A 33 3.58 -17.88 -9.45
CA LEU A 33 3.44 -19.29 -9.12
C LEU A 33 2.34 -19.94 -9.94
N ASP A 34 2.71 -21.04 -10.59
CA ASP A 34 1.85 -21.86 -11.42
C ASP A 34 1.75 -23.30 -10.85
N PRO A 35 0.54 -23.75 -10.46
CA PRO A 35 0.35 -25.07 -9.89
C PRO A 35 0.63 -26.19 -10.90
N THR A 36 0.53 -25.95 -12.21
CA THR A 36 0.82 -26.97 -13.24
C THR A 36 2.29 -27.35 -13.27
N ASN A 37 3.16 -26.43 -12.86
CA ASN A 37 4.60 -26.61 -12.74
C ASN A 37 5.05 -26.97 -11.33
N GLN A 38 4.10 -27.19 -10.40
CA GLN A 38 4.34 -27.48 -8.98
C GLN A 38 5.28 -26.46 -8.32
N GLN A 39 5.01 -25.18 -8.58
CA GLN A 39 5.88 -24.07 -8.19
C GLN A 39 5.65 -23.63 -6.74
N TYR A 40 6.75 -23.44 -6.00
CA TYR A 40 6.74 -22.93 -4.62
C TYR A 40 8.12 -22.39 -4.20
N ILE A 41 8.17 -21.74 -3.05
CA ILE A 41 9.41 -21.29 -2.40
C ILE A 41 9.58 -22.06 -1.09
N ARG A 42 10.79 -22.53 -0.82
CA ARG A 42 11.17 -23.07 0.48
C ARG A 42 12.08 -22.09 1.21
N ILE A 43 11.77 -21.78 2.46
CA ILE A 43 12.61 -20.98 3.36
C ILE A 43 13.01 -21.82 4.57
N SER A 44 14.01 -21.32 5.32
CA SER A 44 14.37 -21.90 6.61
C SER A 44 13.21 -21.87 7.59
N TYR A 45 13.17 -22.85 8.48
CA TYR A 45 12.18 -22.90 9.56
C TYR A 45 12.16 -21.61 10.38
N ILE A 46 10.96 -21.10 10.64
CA ILE A 46 10.73 -19.99 11.55
C ILE A 46 9.99 -20.55 12.76
N ASN A 47 10.55 -20.36 13.96
CA ASN A 47 9.90 -20.81 15.17
C ASN A 47 8.63 -19.98 15.39
N LEU A 48 7.46 -20.59 15.23
CA LEU A 48 6.14 -20.03 15.53
C LEU A 48 5.43 -20.83 16.64
N ASN A 49 6.13 -21.82 17.19
CA ASN A 49 5.62 -22.77 18.17
C ASN A 49 5.30 -22.07 19.50
N LEU A 50 4.13 -22.37 20.07
CA LEU A 50 3.71 -21.91 21.41
C LEU A 50 3.74 -20.39 21.64
N GLN A 51 3.64 -19.58 20.58
CA GLN A 51 3.70 -18.13 20.70
C GLN A 51 2.77 -17.40 19.75
N SER A 52 2.56 -16.11 19.99
CA SER A 52 1.86 -15.24 19.05
C SER A 52 2.64 -15.09 17.76
N PHE A 53 1.95 -14.90 16.64
CA PHE A 53 2.59 -14.56 15.39
C PHE A 53 1.65 -13.84 14.44
N THR A 54 2.24 -13.16 13.46
CA THR A 54 1.53 -12.51 12.36
C THR A 54 2.19 -12.88 11.03
N ILE A 55 1.41 -13.34 10.05
CA ILE A 55 1.86 -13.58 8.67
C ILE A 55 1.10 -12.63 7.75
N GLN A 56 1.80 -11.89 6.91
CA GLN A 56 1.19 -10.92 5.98
C GLN A 56 1.73 -11.07 4.58
N LEU A 57 0.88 -10.84 3.58
CA LEU A 57 1.26 -10.82 2.19
C LEU A 57 0.24 -10.08 1.35
N TRP A 58 0.68 -9.60 0.19
CA TRP A 58 -0.18 -9.30 -0.93
C TRP A 58 -0.26 -10.53 -1.84
N PHE A 59 -1.46 -10.88 -2.30
CA PHE A 59 -1.63 -11.96 -3.26
C PHE A 59 -2.69 -11.64 -4.31
N PHE A 60 -2.54 -12.25 -5.48
CA PHE A 60 -3.43 -12.11 -6.63
C PHE A 60 -3.77 -13.49 -7.18
N ILE A 61 -5.06 -13.81 -7.31
CA ILE A 61 -5.52 -15.10 -7.81
C ILE A 61 -5.71 -15.04 -9.33
N ARG A 62 -4.99 -15.88 -10.08
CA ARG A 62 -5.13 -16.02 -11.54
C ARG A 62 -6.11 -17.10 -12.00
N SER A 63 -6.56 -17.97 -11.08
CA SER A 63 -7.07 -19.29 -11.44
C SER A 63 -8.20 -19.36 -12.47
N SER A 64 -8.24 -20.45 -13.24
CA SER A 64 -9.39 -20.82 -14.06
C SER A 64 -10.55 -21.34 -13.18
N ALA A 65 -11.75 -21.44 -13.75
CA ALA A 65 -12.97 -21.83 -13.01
C ALA A 65 -12.92 -23.23 -12.37
N SER A 66 -12.04 -24.13 -12.82
CA SER A 66 -11.94 -25.52 -12.34
C SER A 66 -11.05 -25.71 -11.11
N LEU A 67 -10.15 -24.76 -10.82
CA LEU A 67 -9.33 -24.79 -9.60
C LEU A 67 -9.93 -23.82 -8.59
N VAL A 68 -10.35 -24.37 -7.46
CA VAL A 68 -11.00 -23.60 -6.38
C VAL A 68 -10.22 -23.61 -5.07
N ASP A 69 -9.20 -24.48 -4.98
CA ASP A 69 -8.38 -24.69 -3.81
C ASP A 69 -6.89 -24.46 -4.12
N PHE A 70 -6.19 -23.70 -3.28
CA PHE A 70 -4.80 -23.28 -3.45
C PHE A 70 -4.04 -23.25 -2.14
N GLY A 71 -2.76 -23.59 -2.16
CA GLY A 71 -1.90 -23.48 -0.98
C GLY A 71 -1.12 -22.18 -0.96
N ILE A 72 -1.18 -21.42 0.13
CA ILE A 72 -0.42 -20.15 0.28
C ILE A 72 0.82 -20.37 1.13
N PHE A 73 0.68 -21.04 2.27
CA PHE A 73 1.77 -21.19 3.22
C PHE A 73 1.62 -22.48 3.99
N ASN A 74 2.75 -23.13 4.29
CA ASN A 74 2.77 -24.32 5.10
C ASN A 74 4.06 -24.47 5.89
N GLN A 75 3.93 -24.77 7.16
CA GLN A 75 5.02 -25.18 8.03
C GLN A 75 4.55 -26.41 8.80
N CYS A 76 5.30 -27.50 8.74
CA CYS A 76 4.94 -28.74 9.44
C CYS A 76 6.12 -29.23 10.27
N GLY A 77 5.82 -29.73 11.46
CA GLY A 77 6.75 -30.52 12.26
C GLY A 77 6.86 -31.96 11.77
N SER A 78 7.81 -32.69 12.35
CA SER A 78 7.98 -34.14 12.11
C SER A 78 6.85 -34.99 12.71
N ASP A 79 6.12 -34.43 13.67
CA ASP A 79 4.88 -34.96 14.26
C ASP A 79 3.65 -34.85 13.34
N LEU A 80 3.82 -34.26 12.15
CA LEU A 80 2.78 -33.94 11.17
C LEU A 80 1.75 -32.91 11.68
N ILE A 81 2.11 -32.10 12.68
CA ILE A 81 1.34 -30.92 13.05
C ILE A 81 1.76 -29.77 12.14
N CYS A 82 0.80 -29.20 11.44
CA CYS A 82 1.01 -28.23 10.37
C CYS A 82 0.26 -26.92 10.66
N LEU A 83 0.95 -25.81 10.44
CA LEU A 83 0.37 -24.50 10.22
C LEU A 83 0.14 -24.35 8.72
N SER A 84 -1.13 -24.35 8.30
CA SER A 84 -1.54 -24.30 6.90
C SER A 84 -2.40 -23.08 6.63
N ILE A 85 -2.01 -22.30 5.62
CA ILE A 85 -2.84 -21.24 5.04
C ILE A 85 -3.17 -21.65 3.61
N SER A 86 -4.46 -21.74 3.32
CA SER A 86 -4.96 -22.14 2.01
C SER A 86 -6.08 -21.23 1.57
N ILE A 87 -6.44 -21.31 0.29
CA ILE A 87 -7.70 -20.81 -0.23
C ILE A 87 -8.53 -22.04 -0.55
N ARG A 88 -9.77 -22.09 -0.08
CA ARG A 88 -10.73 -23.15 -0.39
C ARG A 88 -12.03 -22.56 -0.87
N ASN A 89 -12.53 -22.96 -2.03
CA ASN A 89 -13.72 -22.35 -2.65
C ASN A 89 -13.64 -20.81 -2.64
N PHE A 90 -12.46 -20.27 -2.96
CA PHE A 90 -12.16 -18.82 -2.91
C PHE A 90 -12.27 -18.16 -1.53
N ARG A 91 -12.26 -18.92 -0.43
CA ARG A 91 -12.21 -18.40 0.95
C ARG A 91 -10.87 -18.76 1.58
N VAL A 92 -10.25 -17.85 2.32
CA VAL A 92 -9.01 -18.19 3.04
C VAL A 92 -9.33 -19.15 4.18
N THR A 93 -8.45 -20.11 4.42
CA THR A 93 -8.47 -20.99 5.59
C THR A 93 -7.15 -20.87 6.33
N LEU A 94 -7.25 -20.91 7.66
CA LEU A 94 -6.12 -21.02 8.56
C LEU A 94 -6.31 -22.27 9.41
N SER A 95 -5.36 -23.20 9.36
CA SER A 95 -5.44 -24.43 10.14
C SER A 95 -4.19 -24.65 10.97
N PHE A 96 -4.38 -25.04 12.24
CA PHE A 96 -3.39 -25.78 13.01
C PHE A 96 -3.96 -27.19 13.14
N ASP A 97 -3.50 -28.11 12.30
CA ASP A 97 -4.00 -29.48 12.30
C ASP A 97 -2.87 -30.49 12.36
N SER A 98 -3.21 -31.69 12.79
CA SER A 98 -2.37 -32.84 12.47
C SER A 98 -2.87 -33.37 11.13
N LEU A 99 -1.97 -33.73 10.21
CA LEU A 99 -2.34 -34.46 8.99
C LEU A 99 -3.02 -35.82 9.30
N ARG A 100 -3.13 -36.21 10.58
CA ARG A 100 -3.87 -37.38 11.09
C ARG A 100 -5.22 -37.04 11.75
N SER A 101 -5.42 -35.83 12.26
CA SER A 101 -6.67 -35.39 12.87
C SER A 101 -6.82 -33.86 12.87
N ASN A 102 -8.02 -33.36 12.56
CA ASN A 102 -8.30 -31.92 12.57
C ASN A 102 -8.35 -31.40 14.02
N VAL A 103 -7.51 -30.40 14.33
CA VAL A 103 -7.42 -29.80 15.68
C VAL A 103 -8.02 -28.40 15.69
N SER A 104 -7.72 -27.57 14.69
CA SER A 104 -8.35 -26.26 14.52
C SER A 104 -8.27 -25.78 13.06
N THR A 105 -9.41 -25.42 12.47
CA THR A 105 -9.48 -24.75 11.16
C THR A 105 -10.46 -23.60 11.23
N LEU A 106 -9.97 -22.39 10.95
CA LEU A 106 -10.76 -21.18 10.76
C LEU A 106 -11.00 -20.96 9.26
N LEU A 107 -12.27 -20.79 8.87
CA LEU A 107 -12.69 -20.47 7.51
C LEU A 107 -13.05 -18.99 7.41
N GLY A 108 -12.51 -18.32 6.39
CA GLY A 108 -12.78 -16.93 6.06
C GLY A 108 -14.22 -16.68 5.59
N GLY A 109 -14.73 -15.50 5.93
CA GLY A 109 -16.07 -15.02 5.60
C GLY A 109 -16.22 -14.51 4.16
N SER A 110 -15.14 -14.01 3.55
CA SER A 110 -15.17 -13.42 2.21
C SER A 110 -14.91 -14.43 1.10
N ILE A 111 -15.72 -14.37 0.04
CA ILE A 111 -15.44 -15.07 -1.23
C ILE A 111 -14.60 -14.13 -2.10
N LEU A 112 -13.37 -14.52 -2.37
CA LEU A 112 -12.41 -13.73 -3.12
C LEU A 112 -12.68 -13.82 -4.62
N SER A 113 -12.73 -12.67 -5.27
CA SER A 113 -12.78 -12.57 -6.72
C SER A 113 -11.39 -12.72 -7.33
N ARG A 114 -11.33 -13.33 -8.52
CA ARG A 114 -10.11 -13.48 -9.32
C ARG A 114 -9.69 -12.15 -9.93
N SER A 115 -8.42 -12.06 -10.31
CA SER A 115 -7.85 -10.89 -10.96
C SER A 115 -7.83 -9.62 -10.11
N TYR A 116 -7.78 -9.78 -8.78
CA TYR A 116 -7.63 -8.69 -7.81
C TYR A 116 -6.50 -9.00 -6.83
N TRP A 117 -5.80 -7.94 -6.42
CA TRP A 117 -4.88 -7.97 -5.29
C TRP A 117 -5.63 -7.87 -3.97
N TYR A 118 -5.23 -8.70 -3.02
CA TYR A 118 -5.71 -8.67 -1.64
C TYR A 118 -4.53 -8.59 -0.70
N HIS A 119 -4.67 -7.81 0.37
CA HIS A 119 -3.82 -7.93 1.54
C HIS A 119 -4.39 -9.00 2.46
N LEU A 120 -3.66 -10.08 2.68
CA LEU A 120 -3.99 -11.10 3.68
C LEU A 120 -3.13 -10.87 4.92
N THR A 121 -3.78 -10.89 6.08
CA THR A 121 -3.09 -10.98 7.36
C THR A 121 -3.68 -12.11 8.19
N ILE A 122 -2.82 -13.03 8.60
CA ILE A 122 -3.11 -14.07 9.56
C ILE A 122 -2.49 -13.67 10.89
N VAL A 123 -3.28 -13.74 11.96
CA VAL A 123 -2.80 -13.50 13.33
C VAL A 123 -3.16 -14.69 14.19
N TYR A 124 -2.19 -15.19 14.94
CA TYR A 124 -2.46 -15.97 16.13
C TYR A 124 -2.03 -15.16 17.36
N ASN A 125 -2.97 -14.97 18.28
CA ASN A 125 -2.71 -14.32 19.55
C ASN A 125 -2.71 -15.38 20.66
N ALA A 126 -1.54 -15.72 21.18
CA ALA A 126 -1.39 -16.75 22.21
C ALA A 126 -1.92 -16.31 23.58
N VAL A 127 -1.98 -15.00 23.86
CA VAL A 127 -2.51 -14.46 25.11
C VAL A 127 -4.04 -14.56 25.13
N LEU A 128 -4.68 -14.19 24.03
CA LEU A 128 -6.14 -14.26 23.88
C LEU A 128 -6.63 -15.62 23.37
N ARG A 129 -5.71 -16.51 22.97
CA ARG A 129 -6.01 -17.81 22.33
C ARG A 129 -6.92 -17.68 21.11
N GLN A 130 -6.56 -16.75 20.22
CA GLN A 130 -7.36 -16.40 19.05
C GLN A 130 -6.63 -16.63 17.73
N GLN A 131 -7.33 -17.23 16.78
CA GLN A 131 -6.99 -17.20 15.36
C GLN A 131 -7.79 -16.09 14.68
N LEU A 132 -7.14 -15.27 13.85
CA LEU A 132 -7.78 -14.22 13.09
C LEU A 132 -7.31 -14.24 11.64
N ILE A 133 -8.27 -14.06 10.73
CA ILE A 133 -8.04 -13.81 9.31
C ILE A 133 -8.48 -12.38 9.05
N TYR A 134 -7.62 -11.58 8.41
CA TYR A 134 -7.95 -10.27 7.89
C TYR A 134 -7.78 -10.24 6.38
N ILE A 135 -8.72 -9.61 5.69
CA ILE A 135 -8.66 -9.31 4.26
C ILE A 135 -8.75 -7.80 4.08
N ASN A 136 -7.79 -7.22 3.35
CA ASN A 136 -7.72 -5.78 3.08
C ASN A 136 -7.79 -4.93 4.36
N GLY A 137 -7.13 -5.40 5.43
CA GLY A 137 -7.04 -4.68 6.69
C GLY A 137 -8.25 -4.83 7.62
N LYS A 138 -9.31 -5.54 7.20
CA LYS A 138 -10.53 -5.77 7.99
C LYS A 138 -10.62 -7.22 8.44
N ILE A 139 -11.17 -7.44 9.62
CA ILE A 139 -11.38 -8.79 10.13
C ILE A 139 -12.36 -9.54 9.22
N ASP A 140 -11.96 -10.72 8.78
CA ASP A 140 -12.74 -11.60 7.91
C ASP A 140 -13.29 -12.80 8.69
N ALA A 141 -12.51 -13.33 9.63
CA ALA A 141 -12.93 -14.38 10.54
C ALA A 141 -12.13 -14.36 11.85
N ILE A 142 -12.75 -14.87 12.92
CA ILE A 142 -12.13 -15.05 14.24
C ILE A 142 -12.58 -16.36 14.86
N ALA A 143 -11.65 -17.07 15.49
CA ALA A 143 -11.95 -18.18 16.41
C ALA A 143 -11.31 -17.91 17.77
N ASN A 144 -12.07 -18.22 18.83
CA ASN A 144 -11.64 -18.09 20.22
C ASN A 144 -11.28 -19.46 20.80
N ASP A 145 -10.63 -19.45 21.96
CA ASP A 145 -10.24 -20.66 22.71
C ASP A 145 -9.40 -21.66 21.89
N VAL A 146 -8.70 -21.18 20.87
CA VAL A 146 -7.84 -22.00 20.02
C VAL A 146 -6.55 -22.31 20.77
N THR A 147 -6.11 -23.57 20.73
CA THR A 147 -4.81 -23.97 21.27
C THR A 147 -3.70 -23.46 20.36
N SER A 148 -2.55 -23.12 20.94
CA SER A 148 -1.40 -22.65 20.15
C SER A 148 -0.97 -23.70 19.13
N TYR A 149 -0.46 -23.22 17.99
CA TYR A 149 0.29 -24.05 17.08
C TYR A 149 1.48 -24.68 17.84
N GLN A 150 1.57 -26.01 17.76
CA GLN A 150 2.40 -26.85 18.61
C GLN A 150 3.04 -27.96 17.80
N GLU A 151 4.13 -27.66 17.11
CA GLU A 151 4.87 -28.62 16.27
C GLU A 151 6.23 -29.03 16.87
N THR A 152 6.74 -30.20 16.46
CA THR A 152 8.14 -30.59 16.67
C THR A 152 9.05 -30.01 15.58
N SER A 153 9.97 -29.11 15.97
CA SER A 153 10.81 -28.37 15.02
C SER A 153 11.88 -29.20 14.29
N ILE A 154 12.10 -30.46 14.67
CA ILE A 154 13.15 -31.30 14.09
C ILE A 154 12.82 -31.59 12.62
N GLY A 155 13.64 -31.07 11.71
CA GLY A 155 13.52 -31.25 10.26
C GLY A 155 12.39 -30.44 9.61
N ALA A 156 11.77 -29.51 10.35
CA ALA A 156 10.67 -28.70 9.85
C ALA A 156 11.15 -27.75 8.74
N THR A 157 10.33 -27.60 7.70
CA THR A 157 10.55 -26.67 6.59
C THR A 157 9.33 -25.79 6.43
N THR A 158 9.58 -24.59 5.91
CA THR A 158 8.54 -23.59 5.68
C THR A 158 8.42 -23.35 4.18
N TYR A 159 7.19 -23.40 3.68
CA TYR A 159 6.87 -23.30 2.27
C TYR A 159 5.94 -22.11 2.03
N ILE A 160 6.19 -21.39 0.94
CA ILE A 160 5.35 -20.31 0.41
C ILE A 160 4.89 -20.75 -0.98
N GLY A 161 3.61 -20.59 -1.27
CA GLY A 161 3.01 -21.06 -2.52
C GLY A 161 2.59 -22.53 -2.51
N LEU A 162 2.64 -23.20 -1.35
CA LEU A 162 2.32 -24.61 -1.19
C LEU A 162 1.66 -24.81 0.16
N SER A 163 0.64 -25.68 0.20
CA SER A 163 -0.03 -26.05 1.44
C SER A 163 -0.58 -27.46 1.44
N SER A 164 -0.58 -28.08 2.61
CA SER A 164 -1.18 -29.38 2.86
C SER A 164 -1.77 -29.38 4.27
N SER A 165 -2.94 -29.97 4.42
CA SER A 165 -3.66 -30.08 5.70
C SER A 165 -4.50 -31.37 5.67
N ILE A 166 -5.12 -31.76 6.78
CA ILE A 166 -5.98 -32.97 6.74
C ILE A 166 -7.23 -32.76 5.89
N ASN A 167 -7.77 -31.55 5.89
CA ASN A 167 -8.99 -31.22 5.16
C ASN A 167 -8.72 -30.92 3.69
N TYR A 168 -7.47 -30.61 3.34
CA TYR A 168 -7.07 -30.10 2.04
C TYR A 168 -5.80 -30.80 1.57
N PRO A 169 -5.88 -31.61 0.49
CA PRO A 169 -4.71 -32.27 -0.06
C PRO A 169 -3.66 -31.25 -0.50
N LEU A 170 -2.44 -31.73 -0.71
CA LEU A 170 -1.35 -30.91 -1.22
C LEU A 170 -1.80 -30.06 -2.42
N SER A 171 -1.68 -28.74 -2.28
CA SER A 171 -2.09 -27.77 -3.29
C SER A 171 -1.04 -26.68 -3.43
N TYR A 172 -0.92 -26.16 -4.66
CA TYR A 172 0.02 -25.12 -5.04
C TYR A 172 -0.74 -23.82 -5.33
N PHE A 173 -0.10 -22.68 -5.09
CA PHE A 173 -0.69 -21.39 -5.39
C PHE A 173 -0.78 -21.16 -6.90
N HIS A 174 -1.85 -20.48 -7.34
CA HIS A 174 -2.01 -20.05 -8.72
C HIS A 174 -2.18 -18.54 -8.83
N GLY A 175 -1.07 -17.85 -9.06
CA GLY A 175 -1.05 -16.40 -9.22
C GLY A 175 0.18 -15.77 -8.62
N PHE A 176 0.02 -14.54 -8.14
CA PHE A 176 1.14 -13.71 -7.71
C PHE A 176 1.16 -13.54 -6.19
N ILE A 177 2.36 -13.56 -5.59
CA ILE A 177 2.59 -13.20 -4.20
C ILE A 177 3.62 -12.06 -4.15
N ASP A 178 3.42 -11.12 -3.24
CA ASP A 178 4.30 -10.00 -3.03
C ASP A 178 4.32 -9.58 -1.54
N HIS A 179 5.39 -8.91 -1.09
CA HIS A 179 5.55 -8.37 0.26
C HIS A 179 5.19 -9.38 1.39
N PHE A 180 5.65 -10.62 1.24
CA PHE A 180 5.42 -11.68 2.23
C PHE A 180 6.29 -11.46 3.48
N THR A 181 5.67 -11.38 4.66
CA THR A 181 6.34 -11.14 5.95
C THR A 181 5.81 -12.08 7.04
N ILE A 182 6.68 -12.45 7.97
CA ILE A 182 6.36 -13.23 9.16
C ILE A 182 6.95 -12.50 10.37
N SER A 183 6.10 -12.12 11.31
CA SER A 183 6.50 -11.57 12.62
C SER A 183 6.25 -12.62 13.70
N ALA A 184 7.31 -13.33 14.11
CA ALA A 184 7.26 -14.29 15.21
C ALA A 184 7.23 -13.57 16.57
N GLY A 185 6.47 -14.08 17.53
CA GLY A 185 6.31 -13.48 18.86
C GLY A 185 5.38 -12.27 18.90
N VAL A 186 4.82 -11.85 17.75
CA VAL A 186 4.03 -10.61 17.63
C VAL A 186 2.63 -10.89 17.09
N ALA A 187 1.61 -10.56 17.87
CA ALA A 187 0.24 -10.45 17.37
C ALA A 187 -0.04 -8.97 17.00
N ARG A 188 -0.04 -8.63 15.71
CA ARG A 188 -0.34 -7.26 15.26
C ARG A 188 -1.78 -6.89 15.59
N THR A 189 -1.97 -5.64 15.99
CA THR A 189 -3.29 -5.07 16.28
C THR A 189 -4.07 -4.80 14.99
N ALA A 190 -5.40 -4.72 15.09
CA ALA A 190 -6.25 -4.35 13.97
C ALA A 190 -5.84 -3.00 13.34
N CYS A 191 -5.41 -2.02 14.16
CA CYS A 191 -4.95 -0.72 13.66
C CYS A 191 -3.67 -0.83 12.83
N GLN A 192 -2.69 -1.62 13.28
CA GLN A 192 -1.45 -1.84 12.51
C GLN A 192 -1.77 -2.54 11.19
N ILE A 193 -2.58 -3.59 11.22
CA ILE A 193 -2.98 -4.36 10.05
C ILE A 193 -3.77 -3.50 9.04
N TYR A 194 -4.67 -2.66 9.54
CA TYR A 194 -5.42 -1.73 8.71
C TYR A 194 -4.50 -0.69 8.06
N ASN A 195 -3.53 -0.16 8.80
CA ASN A 195 -2.53 0.75 8.26
C ASN A 195 -1.65 0.07 7.19
N ASP A 196 -1.15 -1.14 7.45
CA ASP A 196 -0.32 -1.89 6.50
C ASP A 196 -1.07 -2.20 5.19
N ALA A 197 -2.37 -2.51 5.28
CA ALA A 197 -3.21 -2.78 4.12
C ALA A 197 -3.56 -1.52 3.30
N THR A 198 -3.51 -0.33 3.92
CA THR A 198 -4.14 0.86 3.34
C THR A 198 -3.25 2.08 3.15
N LEU A 199 -2.18 2.20 3.91
CA LEU A 199 -1.16 3.21 3.72
C LEU A 199 -0.29 2.83 2.53
N ILE A 200 -0.49 3.51 1.41
CA ILE A 200 0.33 3.31 0.22
C ILE A 200 1.75 3.80 0.50
N ALA A 201 1.87 5.03 1.01
CA ALA A 201 3.16 5.64 1.22
C ALA A 201 3.14 6.66 2.35
N TYR A 202 4.26 6.78 3.06
CA TYR A 202 4.51 7.81 4.05
C TYR A 202 5.97 8.25 3.96
N TYR A 203 6.19 9.55 3.76
CA TYR A 203 7.49 10.18 3.74
C TYR A 203 7.53 11.25 4.85
N PRO A 204 8.29 11.02 5.93
CA PRO A 204 8.45 11.99 7.00
C PRO A 204 9.43 13.10 6.65
N PHE A 205 10.26 12.93 5.62
CA PHE A 205 11.25 13.93 5.19
C PHE A 205 12.31 14.34 6.25
N ASP A 206 12.51 13.50 7.26
CA ASP A 206 13.57 13.63 8.27
C ASP A 206 14.96 13.23 7.76
N THR A 207 16.05 13.81 8.25
CA THR A 207 17.43 13.55 7.77
C THR A 207 17.88 12.09 7.87
N THR A 208 17.35 11.31 8.82
CA THR A 208 17.62 9.87 8.92
C THR A 208 16.92 9.05 7.83
N ASP A 209 15.88 9.60 7.20
CA ASP A 209 14.95 8.88 6.33
C ASP A 209 14.41 9.76 5.19
N THR A 210 15.19 10.74 4.71
CA THR A 210 14.60 11.90 4.00
C THR A 210 13.82 11.50 2.78
N LEU A 211 14.25 10.45 2.09
CA LEU A 211 13.60 9.94 0.89
C LEU A 211 13.02 8.54 1.10
N LEU A 212 13.06 8.02 2.34
CA LEU A 212 12.61 6.68 2.64
C LEU A 212 11.11 6.65 2.90
N ASN A 213 10.46 5.69 2.27
CA ASN A 213 9.07 5.38 2.50
C ASN A 213 8.93 4.52 3.76
N ARG A 214 8.13 5.00 4.71
CA ARG A 214 7.88 4.36 6.01
C ARG A 214 6.62 3.48 6.00
N SER A 215 5.98 3.21 4.86
CA SER A 215 4.94 2.18 4.77
C SER A 215 5.56 0.81 4.49
N VAL A 216 4.74 -0.24 4.52
CA VAL A 216 5.17 -1.61 4.18
C VAL A 216 5.53 -1.79 2.70
N ASN A 217 5.21 -0.80 1.86
CA ASN A 217 5.36 -0.84 0.41
C ASN A 217 6.75 -0.42 -0.08
N LEU A 218 7.56 0.21 0.78
CA LEU A 218 8.96 0.58 0.52
C LEU A 218 9.18 1.35 -0.79
N ILE A 219 8.24 2.24 -1.13
CA ILE A 219 8.27 3.06 -2.35
C ILE A 219 9.25 4.24 -2.14
N HIS A 220 10.55 3.97 -2.00
CA HIS A 220 11.53 5.02 -1.77
C HIS A 220 11.56 6.05 -2.91
N GLY A 221 11.75 7.31 -2.55
CA GLY A 221 11.81 8.41 -3.50
C GLY A 221 13.24 8.78 -3.91
N ILE A 222 13.31 9.65 -4.90
CA ILE A 222 14.50 10.39 -5.31
C ILE A 222 14.21 11.89 -5.18
N ALA A 223 15.27 12.68 -5.13
CA ALA A 223 15.15 14.13 -5.05
C ALA A 223 16.22 14.81 -5.90
N PHE A 224 15.91 16.02 -6.34
CA PHE A 224 16.84 16.91 -7.02
C PHE A 224 16.75 18.29 -6.40
N ASP A 225 17.90 18.89 -6.09
CA ASP A 225 18.02 20.24 -5.54
C ASP A 225 17.08 20.56 -4.36
N LEU A 226 16.91 19.59 -3.45
CA LEU A 226 16.19 19.79 -2.19
C LEU A 226 17.16 20.11 -1.06
N THR A 227 16.68 20.90 -0.11
CA THR A 227 17.37 21.13 1.17
C THR A 227 16.46 20.66 2.30
N THR A 228 17.03 20.13 3.37
CA THR A 228 16.27 19.85 4.59
C THR A 228 16.19 21.12 5.45
N VAL A 229 15.06 21.32 6.13
CA VAL A 229 14.86 22.38 7.12
C VAL A 229 14.64 21.76 8.49
N SER A 230 15.26 22.32 9.52
CA SER A 230 15.20 21.80 10.89
C SER A 230 13.91 22.15 11.64
N SER A 231 13.10 23.04 11.07
CA SER A 231 11.79 23.44 11.60
C SER A 231 10.67 22.86 10.72
N GLY A 232 10.66 21.53 10.58
CA GLY A 232 9.55 20.79 9.98
C GLY A 232 8.26 20.96 10.78
N ARG A 233 7.15 20.43 10.27
CA ARG A 233 5.95 20.31 11.09
C ARG A 233 6.19 19.32 12.21
N LEU A 234 6.82 18.19 11.88
CA LEU A 234 7.30 17.21 12.83
C LEU A 234 8.78 17.02 12.58
N GLN A 235 9.63 17.43 13.53
CA GLN A 235 11.09 17.41 13.37
C GLN A 235 11.57 18.22 12.16
N GLN A 236 11.87 17.57 11.02
CA GLN A 236 12.46 18.21 9.85
C GLN A 236 11.55 18.09 8.63
N ALA A 237 11.83 18.86 7.58
CA ALA A 237 11.06 18.80 6.34
C ALA A 237 11.98 19.01 5.13
N ILE A 238 11.47 18.73 3.92
CA ILE A 238 12.15 19.11 2.67
C ILE A 238 11.67 20.48 2.18
N SER A 239 12.60 21.26 1.61
CA SER A 239 12.36 22.59 1.07
C SER A 239 12.77 22.69 -0.40
N PHE A 240 11.87 23.30 -1.18
CA PHE A 240 11.95 23.56 -2.61
C PHE A 240 12.30 25.05 -2.80
N LYS A 241 13.59 25.35 -3.01
CA LYS A 241 14.07 26.75 -3.06
C LYS A 241 14.39 27.23 -4.47
N ILE A 242 14.59 26.31 -5.41
CA ILE A 242 14.98 26.65 -6.78
C ILE A 242 14.03 26.02 -7.79
N ASN A 243 14.02 26.54 -9.02
CA ASN A 243 13.03 26.15 -10.05
C ASN A 243 13.15 24.69 -10.50
N THR A 244 14.28 24.05 -10.22
CA THR A 244 14.55 22.65 -10.54
C THR A 244 14.26 21.71 -9.38
N SER A 245 13.99 22.23 -8.18
CA SER A 245 13.75 21.41 -6.99
C SER A 245 12.56 20.48 -7.19
N TYR A 246 12.73 19.18 -6.94
CA TYR A 246 11.62 18.23 -6.87
C TYR A 246 11.94 17.03 -5.99
N PHE A 247 10.90 16.40 -5.46
CA PHE A 247 10.91 15.03 -4.96
C PHE A 247 10.09 14.17 -5.92
N GLN A 248 10.51 12.94 -6.18
CA GLN A 248 9.72 12.02 -7.00
C GLN A 248 9.79 10.60 -6.48
N ALA A 249 8.67 9.90 -6.50
CA ALA A 249 8.62 8.46 -6.29
C ALA A 249 7.79 7.80 -7.40
N GLN A 250 7.94 6.48 -7.54
CA GLN A 250 7.33 5.69 -8.62
C GLN A 250 6.87 4.32 -8.13
N CYS A 251 6.21 3.57 -9.00
CA CYS A 251 5.70 2.22 -8.68
C CYS A 251 4.64 2.25 -7.57
N PHE A 252 3.86 3.33 -7.47
CA PHE A 252 2.68 3.34 -6.62
C PHE A 252 1.73 2.22 -7.09
N PRO A 253 1.22 1.38 -6.15
CA PRO A 253 0.25 0.37 -6.49
C PRO A 253 -0.93 1.01 -7.18
N THR A 254 -1.56 0.24 -8.06
CA THR A 254 -2.79 0.69 -8.70
C THR A 254 -3.71 1.27 -7.65
N ILE A 255 -4.08 2.54 -7.84
CA ILE A 255 -5.32 3.03 -7.28
C ILE A 255 -6.36 2.14 -7.97
N ARG A 256 -6.84 1.15 -7.21
CA ARG A 256 -7.68 0.04 -7.66
C ARG A 256 -8.77 0.54 -8.65
N PRO A 257 -9.21 -0.28 -9.62
CA PRO A 257 -10.04 0.17 -10.74
C PRO A 257 -11.18 1.08 -10.31
N SER A 258 -11.27 2.30 -10.90
CA SER A 258 -12.35 3.33 -10.89
C SER A 258 -13.37 3.42 -9.73
N SER A 259 -13.08 2.83 -8.56
CA SER A 259 -14.07 2.61 -7.51
C SER A 259 -13.50 2.59 -6.10
N VAL A 260 -12.20 2.76 -5.96
CA VAL A 260 -11.56 2.69 -4.65
C VAL A 260 -11.23 4.09 -4.18
N PRO A 261 -11.68 4.43 -2.96
CA PRO A 261 -11.35 5.71 -2.37
C PRO A 261 -9.84 5.93 -2.28
N VAL A 262 -9.41 7.18 -2.38
CA VAL A 262 -8.01 7.57 -2.25
C VAL A 262 -7.91 8.80 -1.38
N SER A 263 -6.87 8.86 -0.55
CA SER A 263 -6.57 10.07 0.24
C SER A 263 -5.11 10.42 0.12
N VAL A 264 -4.83 11.71 -0.02
CA VAL A 264 -3.48 12.28 -0.02
C VAL A 264 -3.43 13.35 1.07
N SER A 265 -2.41 13.31 1.91
CA SER A 265 -2.24 14.24 3.04
C SER A 265 -0.80 14.74 3.10
N LEU A 266 -0.61 16.02 3.39
CA LEU A 266 0.70 16.64 3.58
C LEU A 266 0.59 17.90 4.42
N TRP A 267 1.71 18.29 5.01
CA TRP A 267 1.90 19.63 5.54
C TRP A 267 2.67 20.48 4.54
N VAL A 268 2.26 21.73 4.35
CA VAL A 268 2.96 22.68 3.48
C VAL A 268 3.25 23.97 4.22
N ASN A 269 4.38 24.59 3.89
CA ASN A 269 4.75 25.91 4.36
C ASN A 269 5.22 26.76 3.16
N PRO A 270 4.30 27.48 2.50
CA PRO A 270 4.60 28.20 1.27
C PRO A 270 5.38 29.48 1.55
N MET A 271 6.47 29.71 0.80
CA MET A 271 7.19 30.99 0.80
C MET A 271 6.59 31.99 -0.19
N THR A 272 6.12 31.49 -1.34
CA THR A 272 5.41 32.28 -2.36
C THR A 272 4.28 31.46 -2.96
N ILE A 273 3.17 32.11 -3.28
CA ILE A 273 1.99 31.46 -3.91
C ILE A 273 1.59 32.14 -5.23
N ILE A 274 1.94 33.41 -5.43
CA ILE A 274 1.67 34.13 -6.68
C ILE A 274 2.57 33.60 -7.80
N GLY A 275 2.01 33.40 -8.99
CA GLY A 275 2.66 32.72 -10.11
C GLY A 275 2.39 31.21 -10.15
N GLY A 276 1.77 30.66 -9.10
CA GLY A 276 1.34 29.28 -9.00
C GLY A 276 2.43 28.30 -8.55
N GLY A 277 2.29 27.03 -8.94
CA GLY A 277 3.23 25.96 -8.60
C GLY A 277 2.54 24.64 -8.23
N SER A 278 3.15 23.54 -8.64
CA SER A 278 2.70 22.17 -8.39
C SER A 278 3.11 21.72 -6.99
N LEU A 279 2.14 21.26 -6.18
CA LEU A 279 2.43 20.61 -4.90
C LEU A 279 2.50 19.10 -5.06
N VAL A 280 1.50 18.51 -5.73
CA VAL A 280 1.43 17.07 -6.01
C VAL A 280 1.08 16.88 -7.48
N HIS A 281 2.06 16.45 -8.26
CA HIS A 281 1.90 16.14 -9.67
C HIS A 281 1.86 14.63 -9.88
N ILE A 282 0.92 14.16 -10.70
CA ILE A 282 0.78 12.75 -11.07
C ILE A 282 1.10 12.62 -12.56
N SER A 283 1.94 11.66 -12.92
CA SER A 283 2.26 11.33 -14.32
C SER A 283 2.45 9.83 -14.53
N THR A 284 2.37 9.36 -15.78
CA THR A 284 2.67 7.95 -16.13
C THR A 284 4.10 7.76 -16.63
N LEU A 285 4.78 8.85 -16.98
CA LEU A 285 6.20 8.86 -17.33
C LEU A 285 7.01 9.65 -16.31
N GLN A 286 8.26 9.24 -16.15
CA GLN A 286 9.20 9.81 -15.18
C GLN A 286 9.42 11.30 -15.38
N ASN A 287 9.41 11.77 -16.63
CA ASN A 287 9.61 13.17 -17.01
C ASN A 287 8.41 14.09 -16.71
N GLY A 288 7.37 13.61 -16.03
CA GLY A 288 6.18 14.41 -15.73
C GLY A 288 5.13 14.43 -16.84
N THR A 289 5.28 13.60 -17.88
CA THR A 289 4.28 13.51 -18.98
C THR A 289 3.60 12.14 -19.03
N GLY A 290 2.82 11.90 -20.08
CA GLY A 290 2.31 10.58 -20.43
C GLY A 290 0.81 10.58 -20.72
N SER A 291 0.25 9.37 -20.81
CA SER A 291 -1.20 9.14 -21.01
C SER A 291 -2.08 9.77 -19.94
N ILE A 292 -1.54 9.91 -18.72
CA ILE A 292 -2.14 10.67 -17.62
C ILE A 292 -1.03 11.54 -17.09
N CYS A 293 -1.21 12.86 -17.15
CA CYS A 293 -0.44 13.79 -16.35
C CYS A 293 -1.27 15.03 -15.99
N TYR A 294 -1.28 15.38 -14.70
CA TYR A 294 -1.97 16.55 -14.14
C TYR A 294 -1.49 16.83 -12.71
N ASP A 295 -1.72 18.05 -12.24
CA ASP A 295 -1.49 18.41 -10.84
C ASP A 295 -2.72 18.05 -9.99
N LEU A 296 -2.59 17.08 -9.09
CA LEU A 296 -3.63 16.73 -8.12
C LEU A 296 -3.88 17.90 -7.16
N LEU A 297 -2.83 18.64 -6.82
CA LEU A 297 -2.86 19.74 -5.87
C LEU A 297 -1.82 20.79 -6.26
N GLY A 298 -2.20 22.06 -6.22
CA GLY A 298 -1.27 23.17 -6.45
C GLY A 298 -1.94 24.53 -6.42
N PHE A 299 -1.22 25.55 -6.89
CA PHE A 299 -1.65 26.94 -6.86
C PHE A 299 -1.99 27.47 -8.26
N THR A 300 -3.05 28.28 -8.32
CA THR A 300 -3.41 29.11 -9.48
C THR A 300 -2.42 30.28 -9.64
N THR A 301 -2.47 31.00 -10.77
CA THR A 301 -1.61 32.17 -11.02
C THR A 301 -1.75 33.26 -9.95
N VAL A 302 -2.94 33.39 -9.35
CA VAL A 302 -3.24 34.37 -8.30
C VAL A 302 -3.02 33.82 -6.88
N GLY A 303 -2.44 32.62 -6.75
CA GLY A 303 -2.03 32.03 -5.47
C GLY A 303 -3.12 31.34 -4.67
N MET A 304 -4.27 31.07 -5.27
CA MET A 304 -5.28 30.21 -4.64
C MET A 304 -4.89 28.74 -4.81
N LEU A 305 -4.89 27.98 -3.71
CA LEU A 305 -4.76 26.53 -3.66
C LEU A 305 -6.07 25.86 -4.10
N LEU A 306 -5.99 24.84 -4.94
CA LEU A 306 -7.10 23.94 -5.23
C LEU A 306 -6.62 22.51 -5.47
N GLY A 307 -7.50 21.54 -5.24
CA GLY A 307 -7.32 20.16 -5.68
C GLY A 307 -7.99 19.93 -7.02
N GLN A 308 -7.47 18.98 -7.81
CA GLN A 308 -8.04 18.59 -9.10
C GLN A 308 -8.26 17.09 -9.18
N LEU A 309 -9.38 16.66 -9.75
CA LEU A 309 -9.65 15.25 -10.02
C LEU A 309 -9.86 15.04 -11.51
N ILE A 310 -9.16 14.06 -12.08
CA ILE A 310 -9.37 13.64 -13.46
C ILE A 310 -10.61 12.73 -13.58
N THR A 311 -11.58 13.17 -14.39
CA THR A 311 -12.86 12.45 -14.63
C THR A 311 -12.98 11.92 -16.05
N SER A 312 -12.07 12.32 -16.93
CA SER A 312 -11.86 11.75 -18.25
C SER A 312 -10.41 12.03 -18.67
N PRO A 313 -9.87 11.36 -19.71
CA PRO A 313 -8.51 11.64 -20.19
C PRO A 313 -8.20 13.10 -20.52
N THR A 314 -9.22 13.96 -20.69
CA THR A 314 -9.06 15.38 -21.04
C THR A 314 -9.81 16.32 -20.09
N THR A 315 -10.44 15.82 -19.03
CA THR A 315 -11.31 16.62 -18.16
C THR A 315 -10.88 16.53 -16.70
N LEU A 316 -10.70 17.70 -16.09
CA LEU A 316 -10.49 17.87 -14.66
C LEU A 316 -11.71 18.57 -14.05
N ILE A 317 -12.07 18.15 -12.85
CA ILE A 317 -12.91 18.95 -11.94
C ILE A 317 -12.02 19.50 -10.83
N ASN A 318 -12.37 20.67 -10.30
CA ASN A 318 -11.57 21.35 -9.29
C ASN A 318 -12.41 21.56 -8.03
N THR A 319 -11.77 21.51 -6.87
CA THR A 319 -12.35 22.13 -5.68
C THR A 319 -12.32 23.65 -5.80
N HIS A 320 -13.13 24.32 -4.98
CA HIS A 320 -13.03 25.73 -4.71
C HIS A 320 -11.63 26.10 -4.21
N ALA A 321 -11.21 27.30 -4.58
CA ALA A 321 -9.86 27.76 -4.39
C ALA A 321 -9.71 28.56 -3.07
N VAL A 322 -8.62 28.35 -2.34
CA VAL A 322 -8.38 28.90 -0.98
C VAL A 322 -7.00 29.55 -0.93
N ILE A 323 -6.85 30.68 -0.25
CA ILE A 323 -5.53 31.31 -0.06
C ILE A 323 -4.91 30.77 1.22
N LEU A 324 -3.68 30.24 1.13
CA LEU A 324 -2.93 29.80 2.29
C LEU A 324 -2.09 30.93 2.89
N PRO A 325 -1.91 30.96 4.22
CA PRO A 325 -0.94 31.84 4.84
C PRO A 325 0.48 31.48 4.42
N LEU A 326 1.29 32.51 4.10
CA LEU A 326 2.72 32.32 3.83
C LEU A 326 3.49 32.03 5.13
N ASN A 327 4.59 31.30 4.99
CA ASN A 327 5.54 31.00 6.08
C ASN A 327 4.90 30.30 7.29
N THR A 328 3.75 29.65 7.09
CA THR A 328 2.95 29.00 8.13
C THR A 328 2.63 27.58 7.70
N TRP A 329 2.93 26.61 8.57
CA TRP A 329 2.57 25.22 8.34
C TRP A 329 1.04 25.07 8.29
N THR A 330 0.54 24.56 7.17
CA THR A 330 -0.87 24.27 6.95
C THR A 330 -1.01 22.81 6.53
N HIS A 331 -1.88 22.07 7.21
CA HIS A 331 -2.22 20.70 6.81
C HIS A 331 -3.21 20.74 5.67
N ILE A 332 -2.96 19.95 4.63
CA ILE A 332 -3.82 19.79 3.48
C ILE A 332 -4.09 18.30 3.29
N ALA A 333 -5.36 17.96 3.08
CA ALA A 333 -5.74 16.64 2.60
C ALA A 333 -6.74 16.72 1.45
N ILE A 334 -6.52 15.86 0.46
CA ILE A 334 -7.45 15.59 -0.62
C ILE A 334 -8.01 14.19 -0.40
N VAL A 335 -9.33 14.06 -0.40
CA VAL A 335 -10.02 12.80 -0.13
C VAL A 335 -11.06 12.54 -1.20
N TYR A 336 -11.00 11.38 -1.83
CA TYR A 336 -11.95 10.93 -2.84
C TYR A 336 -12.62 9.63 -2.42
N SER A 337 -13.93 9.54 -2.63
CA SER A 337 -14.64 8.27 -2.74
C SER A 337 -15.81 8.38 -3.70
N ASN A 338 -16.25 7.26 -4.28
CA ASN A 338 -17.43 7.26 -5.15
C ASN A 338 -18.70 7.73 -4.43
N THR A 339 -18.78 7.52 -3.11
CA THR A 339 -19.94 7.88 -2.29
C THR A 339 -19.94 9.37 -1.95
N ASN A 340 -18.79 9.92 -1.57
CA ASN A 340 -18.71 11.27 -1.01
C ASN A 340 -18.04 12.30 -1.94
N GLY A 341 -17.64 11.89 -3.15
CA GLY A 341 -16.98 12.75 -4.12
C GLY A 341 -15.55 13.14 -3.72
N PHE A 342 -15.05 14.17 -4.38
CA PHE A 342 -13.71 14.73 -4.21
C PHE A 342 -13.75 15.91 -3.25
N ARG A 343 -12.96 15.87 -2.17
CA ARG A 343 -13.03 16.83 -1.08
C ARG A 343 -11.65 17.36 -0.73
N LEU A 344 -11.60 18.65 -0.40
CA LEU A 344 -10.43 19.35 0.12
C LEU A 344 -10.63 19.65 1.60
N PHE A 345 -9.65 19.27 2.40
CA PHE A 345 -9.58 19.56 3.83
C PHE A 345 -8.34 20.41 4.13
N ILE A 346 -8.53 21.42 4.97
CA ILE A 346 -7.47 22.29 5.48
C ILE A 346 -7.50 22.22 7.00
N ASN A 347 -6.36 21.91 7.63
CA ASN A 347 -6.24 21.76 9.08
C ASN A 347 -7.31 20.83 9.68
N GLY A 348 -7.58 19.72 8.98
CA GLY A 348 -8.55 18.71 9.39
C GLY A 348 -10.02 19.10 9.17
N GLN A 349 -10.32 20.31 8.66
CA GLN A 349 -11.68 20.79 8.40
C GLN A 349 -12.03 20.70 6.93
N LEU A 350 -13.25 20.23 6.62
CA LEU A 350 -13.76 20.21 5.25
C LEU A 350 -13.87 21.65 4.75
N THR A 351 -13.12 21.97 3.70
CA THR A 351 -13.16 23.28 3.08
C THR A 351 -14.01 23.28 1.82
N ASP A 352 -13.96 22.18 1.06
CA ASP A 352 -14.78 22.06 -0.14
C ASP A 352 -15.04 20.61 -0.57
N ALA A 353 -16.12 20.41 -1.35
CA ALA A 353 -16.53 19.14 -1.92
C ALA A 353 -17.09 19.31 -3.33
N VAL A 354 -16.64 18.48 -4.28
CA VAL A 354 -17.20 18.41 -5.63
C VAL A 354 -17.57 16.99 -6.02
N SER A 355 -18.69 16.85 -6.74
CA SER A 355 -19.13 15.57 -7.27
C SER A 355 -18.36 15.21 -8.53
N GLY A 356 -17.94 13.96 -8.64
CA GLY A 356 -17.35 13.39 -9.85
C GLY A 356 -16.86 11.99 -9.60
N SER A 357 -16.63 11.24 -10.69
CA SER A 357 -16.09 9.89 -10.63
C SER A 357 -14.71 9.86 -11.28
N MET A 358 -13.73 9.35 -10.54
CA MET A 358 -12.37 9.15 -11.03
C MET A 358 -12.33 8.01 -12.04
N THR A 359 -11.80 8.26 -13.23
CA THR A 359 -11.79 7.27 -14.33
C THR A 359 -10.42 6.65 -14.61
N THR A 360 -9.42 6.84 -13.74
CA THR A 360 -8.07 6.33 -14.01
C THR A 360 -7.99 4.83 -13.77
N ASN A 361 -7.63 4.07 -14.81
CA ASN A 361 -7.33 2.64 -14.74
C ASN A 361 -5.88 2.38 -15.17
N GLN A 362 -4.91 3.12 -14.62
CA GLN A 362 -3.52 3.00 -15.03
C GLN A 362 -2.59 2.51 -13.93
N PHE A 363 -1.57 1.79 -14.38
CA PHE A 363 -0.57 1.12 -13.57
C PHE A 363 0.67 2.01 -13.45
N SER A 364 1.33 1.94 -12.28
CA SER A 364 2.64 2.55 -12.02
C SER A 364 2.69 4.05 -12.31
N LEU A 365 2.10 4.83 -11.41
CA LEU A 365 2.19 6.28 -11.45
C LEU A 365 3.53 6.76 -10.89
N TYR A 366 3.98 7.91 -11.41
CA TYR A 366 4.97 8.77 -10.77
C TYR A 366 4.22 9.83 -9.99
N ILE A 367 4.66 10.09 -8.76
CA ILE A 367 4.21 11.23 -7.97
C ILE A 367 5.41 12.12 -7.75
N THR A 368 5.29 13.36 -8.22
CA THR A 368 6.31 14.40 -8.08
C THR A 368 5.78 15.47 -7.14
N LEU A 369 6.58 15.85 -6.15
CA LEU A 369 6.26 16.95 -5.25
C LEU A 369 7.10 18.18 -5.60
N GLY A 370 6.47 19.34 -5.44
CA GLY A 370 7.10 20.65 -5.59
C GLY A 370 7.50 21.05 -7.01
N ASN A 371 7.16 20.23 -8.00
CA ASN A 371 7.35 20.49 -9.43
C ASN A 371 6.47 19.55 -10.26
N ASN A 372 6.38 19.78 -11.57
CA ASN A 372 5.63 18.96 -12.50
C ASN A 372 6.50 17.95 -13.29
N GLY A 373 7.77 17.79 -12.93
CA GLY A 373 8.65 16.74 -13.48
C GLY A 373 10.14 17.07 -13.38
N PRO A 374 11.03 16.08 -13.63
CA PRO A 374 12.47 16.27 -13.76
C PRO A 374 12.79 16.93 -15.11
N GLY A 375 12.63 18.25 -15.17
CA GLY A 375 12.93 19.05 -16.35
C GLY A 375 12.32 20.45 -16.23
N LEU A 376 13.09 21.48 -16.56
CA LEU A 376 12.58 22.86 -16.60
C LEU A 376 11.51 22.96 -17.68
N SER A 377 10.24 23.14 -17.28
CA SER A 377 9.09 23.29 -18.15
C SER A 377 8.78 22.04 -18.98
N VAL A 378 8.14 21.04 -18.36
CA VAL A 378 7.20 20.22 -19.12
C VAL A 378 6.18 21.17 -19.75
N SER A 379 6.23 21.34 -21.07
CA SER A 379 5.26 22.19 -21.76
C SER A 379 3.87 21.63 -21.51
N SER A 380 2.97 22.49 -21.01
CA SER A 380 1.56 22.20 -20.72
C SER A 380 0.79 21.58 -21.89
N SER A 381 1.36 21.54 -23.10
CA SER A 381 0.78 20.96 -24.30
C SER A 381 0.63 19.44 -24.28
N SER A 382 1.34 18.73 -23.39
CA SER A 382 1.28 17.25 -23.31
C SER A 382 0.44 16.71 -22.15
N CYS A 383 0.00 17.58 -21.24
CA CYS A 383 -0.78 17.21 -20.06
C CYS A 383 -2.19 17.81 -20.13
N VAL A 384 -3.08 17.29 -19.28
CA VAL A 384 -4.46 17.80 -19.23
C VAL A 384 -4.44 19.26 -18.79
N SER A 385 -5.15 20.12 -19.52
CA SER A 385 -5.25 21.54 -19.18
C SER A 385 -5.75 21.72 -17.75
N SER A 386 -5.01 22.48 -16.95
CA SER A 386 -5.22 22.60 -15.52
C SER A 386 -5.51 24.05 -15.11
N SER A 387 -6.27 24.21 -14.02
CA SER A 387 -6.42 25.50 -13.33
C SER A 387 -5.25 25.80 -12.39
N VAL A 388 -4.49 24.78 -12.00
CA VAL A 388 -3.17 24.93 -11.37
C VAL A 388 -2.18 25.36 -12.44
N VAL A 389 -1.30 26.30 -12.09
CA VAL A 389 -0.16 26.63 -12.95
C VAL A 389 0.93 25.62 -12.63
N ALA A 390 1.08 24.65 -13.53
CA ALA A 390 2.10 23.61 -13.41
C ALA A 390 3.50 24.24 -13.38
N GLY A 391 4.33 23.81 -12.44
CA GLY A 391 5.70 24.32 -12.32
C GLY A 391 6.22 24.32 -10.89
N PRO A 392 7.32 25.05 -10.64
CA PRO A 392 8.05 24.91 -9.38
C PRO A 392 7.33 25.58 -8.22
N TYR A 393 7.12 24.83 -7.15
CA TYR A 393 6.69 25.35 -5.87
C TYR A 393 7.86 25.95 -5.09
N ARG A 394 7.56 26.94 -4.25
CA ARG A 394 8.52 27.56 -3.33
C ARG A 394 8.01 27.49 -1.91
N GLY A 395 8.66 26.64 -1.12
CA GLY A 395 8.29 26.43 0.28
C GLY A 395 8.87 25.15 0.82
N ALA A 396 8.27 24.66 1.90
CA ALA A 396 8.57 23.34 2.45
C ALA A 396 7.34 22.42 2.38
N ILE A 397 7.59 21.12 2.31
CA ILE A 397 6.59 20.05 2.42
C ILE A 397 7.09 19.08 3.49
N ASP A 398 6.16 18.61 4.31
CA ASP A 398 6.42 17.65 5.36
C ASP A 398 5.33 16.58 5.40
N GLU A 399 5.65 15.42 5.99
CA GLU A 399 4.67 14.43 6.44
C GLU A 399 3.71 13.92 5.35
N PHE A 400 4.23 13.73 4.13
CA PHE A 400 3.46 13.33 2.94
C PHE A 400 2.99 11.88 3.02
N ARG A 401 1.69 11.67 2.87
CA ARG A 401 1.04 10.36 2.96
C ARG A 401 0.03 10.14 1.85
N ILE A 402 -0.06 8.88 1.41
CA ILE A 402 -1.03 8.43 0.41
C ILE A 402 -1.70 7.17 0.94
N TYR A 403 -3.03 7.10 0.81
CA TYR A 403 -3.86 5.99 1.27
C TYR A 403 -4.74 5.48 0.14
N ASN A 404 -4.93 4.16 0.06
CA ASN A 404 -5.87 3.51 -0.87
C ASN A 404 -7.31 3.44 -0.31
N ARG A 405 -7.66 4.42 0.52
CA ARG A 405 -8.96 4.50 1.19
C ARG A 405 -9.34 5.95 1.47
N GLU A 406 -10.60 6.12 1.85
CA GLU A 406 -11.13 7.35 2.41
C GLU A 406 -10.62 7.46 3.85
N LEU A 407 -9.94 8.56 4.16
CA LEU A 407 -9.68 8.96 5.54
C LEU A 407 -10.97 9.56 6.11
N ASP A 408 -11.32 9.16 7.33
CA ASP A 408 -12.43 9.77 8.04
C ASP A 408 -12.03 11.07 8.74
N VAL A 409 -13.03 11.78 9.28
CA VAL A 409 -12.82 13.09 9.94
C VAL A 409 -11.91 12.97 11.17
N GLN A 410 -11.96 11.85 11.89
CA GLN A 410 -11.14 11.65 13.08
C GLN A 410 -9.67 11.48 12.69
N GLU A 411 -9.40 10.69 11.64
CA GLU A 411 -8.06 10.48 11.11
C GLU A 411 -7.46 11.78 10.54
N LEU A 412 -8.27 12.56 9.82
CA LEU A 412 -7.87 13.87 9.32
C LEU A 412 -7.57 14.85 10.47
N CYS A 413 -8.37 14.83 11.53
CA CYS A 413 -8.14 15.61 12.73
C CYS A 413 -6.81 15.23 13.40
N VAL A 414 -6.50 13.94 13.51
CA VAL A 414 -5.21 13.47 14.07
C VAL A 414 -4.05 13.95 13.19
N LEU A 415 -4.11 13.77 11.88
CA LEU A 415 -3.05 14.20 10.95
C LEU A 415 -2.83 15.73 10.95
N ALA A 416 -3.89 16.50 11.19
CA ALA A 416 -3.83 17.95 11.30
C ALA A 416 -3.27 18.47 12.64
N ASN A 417 -3.11 17.60 13.64
CA ASN A 417 -2.68 17.99 15.00
C ASN A 417 -1.43 17.24 15.49
N ILE A 418 -0.65 16.65 14.56
CA ILE A 418 0.62 15.98 14.88
C ILE A 418 1.71 16.90 15.39
#